data_AF-A0A166CYJ1-F1
#
_entry.id   AF-A0A166CYJ1-F1
#
_cell.length_a   1.000
_cell.length_b   1.000
_cell.length_c   1.000
_cell.angle_alpha   90.00
_cell.angle_beta   90.00
_cell.angle_gamma   90.00
#
_symmetry.space_group_name_H-M   'P 1'
#
loop_
_entity.id
_entity.type
_entity.pdbx_description
1 polymer ?
#
loop_
_entity_poly.entity_id
_entity_poly.type
_entity_poly.pdbx_seq_one_letter_code
_entity_poly.pdbx_strand_id
1 'polypeptide(L)'
;MNVAPRRKAAAITGASSVHLLTQANETKEVTLERLQNARKIVAKLIAAGNTKYLPIFQRLTQEIERYQQDESDLNLALRIAQR
;
A
#
# COMPACT_ATOMS: atom_id res chain seq x y z
N MET A 1 -33.65 -35.80 -36.06
CA MET A 1 -32.87 -34.81 -36.84
C MET A 1 -32.91 -33.50 -36.08
N ASN A 2 -31.84 -33.16 -35.37
CA ASN A 2 -30.66 -32.38 -35.81
C ASN A 2 -30.80 -30.86 -35.55
N VAL A 3 -30.23 -30.48 -34.40
CA VAL A 3 -29.36 -29.31 -34.13
C VAL A 3 -29.88 -27.90 -34.43
N ALA A 4 -30.24 -27.18 -33.35
CA ALA A 4 -30.33 -25.72 -33.33
C ALA A 4 -28.93 -25.07 -33.52
N PRO A 5 -28.83 -23.89 -34.17
CA PRO A 5 -27.55 -23.34 -34.59
C PRO A 5 -26.69 -22.82 -33.42
N ARG A 6 -25.39 -23.05 -33.58
CA ARG A 6 -24.27 -22.71 -32.68
C ARG A 6 -24.35 -21.29 -32.11
N ARG A 7 -24.32 -21.18 -30.77
CA ARG A 7 -23.84 -19.98 -30.07
C ARG A 7 -22.37 -19.75 -30.45
N LYS A 8 -22.04 -18.57 -30.97
CA LYS A 8 -20.64 -18.11 -31.12
C LYS A 8 -19.99 -18.14 -29.73
N ALA A 9 -19.02 -19.03 -29.52
CA ALA A 9 -18.09 -18.89 -28.43
C ALA A 9 -17.31 -17.60 -28.70
N ALA A 10 -17.58 -16.55 -27.92
CA ALA A 10 -16.63 -15.46 -27.79
C ALA A 10 -15.34 -16.10 -27.30
N ALA A 11 -14.26 -15.92 -28.07
CA ALA A 11 -12.94 -16.36 -27.70
C ALA A 11 -12.68 -15.83 -26.29
N ILE A 12 -12.55 -16.76 -25.33
CA ILE A 12 -12.02 -16.47 -24.02
C ILE A 12 -10.60 -15.99 -24.31
N THR A 13 -10.41 -14.67 -24.28
CA THR A 13 -9.09 -14.04 -24.17
C THR A 13 -8.53 -14.46 -22.83
N GLY A 14 -7.99 -15.68 -22.79
CA GLY A 14 -7.26 -16.29 -21.68
C GLY A 14 -5.88 -15.67 -21.55
N ALA A 15 -5.81 -14.34 -21.50
CA ALA A 15 -4.63 -13.60 -21.15
C ALA A 15 -5.08 -12.45 -20.24
N SER A 16 -4.45 -12.36 -19.07
CA SER A 16 -4.60 -11.27 -18.10
C SER A 16 -5.61 -11.46 -16.96
N SER A 17 -5.53 -12.60 -16.26
CA SER A 17 -5.89 -12.65 -14.83
C SER A 17 -4.78 -13.26 -13.97
N VAL A 18 -3.92 -14.12 -14.54
CA VAL A 18 -2.76 -14.69 -13.84
C VAL A 18 -1.68 -13.63 -13.55
N HIS A 19 -1.55 -12.60 -14.40
CA HIS A 19 -0.62 -11.48 -14.16
C HIS A 19 -1.11 -10.47 -13.10
N LEU A 20 -2.41 -10.47 -12.75
CA LEU A 20 -2.94 -9.59 -11.69
C LEU A 20 -2.78 -10.19 -10.29
N LEU A 21 -2.55 -11.51 -10.19
CA LEU A 21 -2.37 -12.21 -8.91
C LEU A 21 -0.90 -12.37 -8.50
N THR A 22 0.04 -11.97 -9.37
CA THR A 22 1.49 -12.14 -9.11
C THR A 22 2.15 -10.94 -8.43
N GLN A 23 1.41 -9.90 -8.04
CA GLN A 23 2.01 -8.65 -7.53
C GLN A 23 1.96 -8.41 -6.01
N ALA A 24 1.49 -9.36 -5.19
CA ALA A 24 1.14 -9.05 -3.79
C ALA A 24 1.88 -9.86 -2.72
N ASN A 25 3.04 -10.45 -3.02
CA ASN A 25 3.90 -11.07 -2.00
C ASN A 25 5.37 -10.69 -2.13
N GLU A 26 5.66 -9.52 -2.71
CA GLU A 26 6.88 -8.83 -2.34
C GLU A 26 6.59 -8.23 -0.97
N THR A 27 7.26 -8.73 0.07
CA THR A 27 7.47 -8.00 1.33
C THR A 27 8.23 -6.71 1.00
N LYS A 28 7.53 -5.76 0.39
CA LYS A 28 8.05 -4.45 0.03
C LYS A 28 8.34 -3.74 1.33
N GLU A 29 9.62 -3.41 1.53
CA GLU A 29 10.09 -2.70 2.71
C GLU A 29 9.19 -1.50 3.00
N VAL A 30 8.81 -1.38 4.27
CA VAL A 30 8.03 -0.26 4.76
C VAL A 30 8.97 0.92 4.89
N THR A 31 8.99 1.78 3.87
CA THR A 31 9.78 3.01 3.86
C THR A 31 8.98 4.17 4.45
N LEU A 32 9.69 5.18 5.00
CA LEU A 32 9.08 6.41 5.50
C LEU A 32 8.19 7.08 4.45
N GLU A 33 8.64 7.10 3.19
CA GLU A 33 7.89 7.67 2.08
C GLU A 33 6.55 6.97 1.85
N ARG A 34 6.51 5.64 1.99
CA ARG A 34 5.27 4.85 1.87
C ARG A 34 4.31 5.17 3.00
N LEU A 35 4.80 5.27 4.23
CA LEU A 35 3.98 5.65 5.38
C LEU A 35 3.41 7.06 5.21
N GLN A 36 4.21 8.02 4.74
CA GLN A 36 3.75 9.37 4.46
C GLN A 36 2.70 9.41 3.35
N ASN A 37 2.87 8.63 2.28
CA ASN A 37 1.89 8.53 1.20
C ASN A 37 0.59 7.88 1.69
N ALA A 38 0.67 6.81 2.48
CA ALA A 38 -0.50 6.19 3.11
C ALA A 38 -1.25 7.19 4.00
N ARG A 39 -0.53 7.97 4.83
CA ARG A 39 -1.11 9.03 5.67
C ARG A 39 -1.86 10.06 4.83
N LYS A 40 -1.29 10.51 3.71
CA LYS A 40 -1.94 11.46 2.78
C LYS A 40 -3.23 10.89 2.18
N ILE A 41 -3.20 9.64 1.74
CA ILE A 41 -4.39 8.98 1.17
C ILE A 41 -5.50 8.86 2.22
N VAL A 42 -5.14 8.40 3.42
CA VAL A 42 -6.09 8.26 4.53
C VAL A 42 -6.66 9.62 4.95
N ALA A 43 -5.84 10.67 5.00
CA ALA A 43 -6.32 12.04 5.27
C ALA A 43 -7.39 12.49 4.27
N LYS A 44 -7.20 12.21 2.98
CA LYS A 44 -8.20 12.53 1.94
C LYS A 44 -9.51 11.76 2.16
N LEU A 45 -9.44 10.49 2.54
CA LEU A 45 -10.63 9.69 2.86
C LEU A 45 -11.39 10.24 4.06
N ILE A 46 -10.68 10.69 5.10
CA ILE A 46 -11.29 11.32 6.27
C ILE A 46 -11.93 12.66 5.89
N ALA A 47 -11.25 13.49 5.10
CA ALA A 47 -11.77 14.76 4.61
C ALA A 47 -13.04 14.59 3.75
N ALA A 48 -13.16 13.47 3.04
CA ALA A 48 -14.37 13.07 2.32
C ALA A 48 -15.51 12.56 3.24
N GLY A 49 -15.35 12.65 4.57
CA GLY A 49 -16.34 12.25 5.57
C GLY A 49 -16.20 10.82 6.07
N ASN A 50 -15.18 10.07 5.64
CA ASN A 50 -15.01 8.67 6.02
C ASN A 50 -14.21 8.52 7.32
N THR A 51 -14.84 8.86 8.44
CA THR A 51 -14.23 8.89 9.78
C THR A 51 -13.78 7.52 10.29
N LYS A 52 -14.25 6.41 9.70
CA LYS A 52 -13.83 5.05 10.09
C LYS A 52 -12.31 4.82 9.91
N TYR A 53 -11.65 5.64 9.10
CA TYR A 53 -10.20 5.54 8.89
C TYR A 53 -9.38 6.36 9.90
N LEU A 54 -10.02 7.07 10.82
CA LEU A 54 -9.34 7.88 11.83
C LEU A 54 -8.37 7.07 12.73
N PRO A 55 -8.70 5.84 13.17
CA PRO A 55 -7.73 4.99 13.89
C PRO A 55 -6.51 4.61 13.04
N ILE A 56 -6.69 4.38 11.74
CA ILE A 56 -5.60 4.05 10.82
C ILE A 56 -4.69 5.28 10.64
N PHE A 57 -5.28 6.47 10.50
CA PHE A 57 -4.53 7.72 10.41
C PHE A 57 -3.66 7.97 11.65
N GLN A 58 -4.21 7.73 12.84
CA GLN A 58 -3.48 7.87 14.10
C GLN A 58 -2.28 6.90 14.17
N ARG A 59 -2.49 5.62 13.83
CA ARG A 59 -1.41 4.63 13.79
C ARG A 59 -0.30 5.02 12.82
N LEU A 60 -0.66 5.42 11.60
CA LEU A 60 0.31 5.87 10.60
C LEU A 60 1.10 7.09 11.08
N THR A 61 0.46 8.00 11.81
CA THR A 61 1.13 9.18 12.36
C THR A 61 2.15 8.79 13.43
N GLN A 62 1.77 7.92 14.36
CA GLN A 62 2.68 7.41 15.40
C GLN A 62 3.86 6.65 14.81
N GLU A 63 3.63 5.86 13.75
CA GLU A 63 4.67 5.08 13.10
C GLU A 63 5.68 5.99 12.38
N ILE A 64 5.20 7.02 11.68
CA ILE A 64 6.06 8.04 11.07
C ILE A 64 6.92 8.76 12.11
N GLU A 65 6.33 9.15 13.25
CA GLU A 65 7.07 9.82 14.34
C GLU A 65 8.17 8.92 14.91
N ARG A 66 7.89 7.63 15.11
CA ARG A 66 8.90 6.66 15.58
C ARG A 66 10.05 6.53 14.60
N TYR A 67 9.76 6.35 13.30
CA TYR A 67 10.80 6.27 12.28
C TYR A 67 11.69 7.52 12.25
N GLN A 68 11.09 8.71 12.36
CA GLN A 68 11.84 9.97 12.39
C GLN A 68 12.70 10.09 13.65
N GLN A 69 12.17 9.64 14.80
CA GLN A 69 12.92 9.62 16.05
C GLN A 69 14.12 8.67 15.96
N ASP A 70 13.90 7.45 15.48
CA ASP A 70 14.95 6.44 15.32
C ASP A 70 16.08 6.93 14.38
N GLU A 71 15.73 7.57 13.25
CA GLU A 71 16.71 8.20 12.35
C GLU A 71 17.47 9.34 13.04
N SER A 72 16.79 10.13 13.86
CA SER A 72 17.42 11.24 14.58
C SER A 72 18.39 10.75 15.67
N ASP A 73 18.00 9.70 16.40
CA ASP A 73 18.78 9.10 17.47
C ASP A 73 20.01 8.38 16.91
N LEU A 74 19.85 7.69 15.77
CA LEU A 74 20.97 7.10 15.03
C LEU A 74 21.99 8.17 14.62
N ASN A 75 21.53 9.27 14.04
CA ASN A 75 22.40 10.38 13.64
C ASN A 75 23.10 11.01 14.85
N LEU A 76 22.42 11.13 15.99
CA LEU A 76 23.01 11.63 17.22
C LEU A 76 24.09 10.67 17.74
N ALA A 77 23.81 9.37 17.78
CA ALA A 77 24.77 8.35 18.20
C ALA A 77 26.04 8.36 17.34
N LEU A 78 25.89 8.48 16.01
CA LEU A 78 27.01 8.60 15.09
C LEU A 78 27.85 9.86 15.34
N ARG A 79 27.22 11.01 15.61
CA ARG A 79 27.93 12.25 15.95
C ARG A 79 28.68 12.16 17.26
N ILE A 80 28.12 11.49 18.27
CA ILE A 80 28.79 11.25 19.56
C ILE A 80 29.99 10.32 19.37
N ALA A 81 29.85 9.25 18.60
CA ALA A 81 30.92 8.28 18.35
C ALA A 81 32.10 8.84 17.53
N GLN A 82 31.88 9.92 16.77
CA GLN A 82 32.92 10.61 16.00
C GLN A 82 33.73 11.62 16.83
N ARG A 83 33.38 11.81 18.10
CA ARG A 83 34.00 12.79 19.00
C ARG A 83 34.93 12.12 20.01
#